data_AF-A0A940T7B7-F1
#
_entry.id   AF-A0A940T7B7-F1
#
_cell.length_a   1.000
_cell.length_b   1.000
_cell.length_c   1.000
_cell.angle_alpha   90.00
_cell.angle_beta   90.00
_cell.angle_gamma   90.00
#
_symmetry.space_group_name_H-M   'P 1'
#
loop_
_entity.id
_entity.type
_entity.pdbx_description
1 polymer ?
#
loop_
_entity_poly.entity_id
_entity_poly.type
_entity_poly.pdbx_seq_one_letter_code
_entity_poly.pdbx_strand_id
1 'polypeptide(L)'
;MKNVRLFIFIAMLLQANCMQAQKGNFLVNAVKAVGRFVDSMSVRGVDRSYIEAPTRPWQFIVNYNPNQIEQKMDTHFPDLLDDLSVDFSVRFKTPVSNTVGVWLGYRGYGIGYSVNIGRHSGSLFRIGATGGSYGINMRIRTYDSATPELHLNMDYMGEKYNEYGRAELEEPIRVRSLTIDGYYMFNGRHFSYAAAYDQAVIQRRSAGSLMVGGMWHNTTIRANSDKNAELVAIMRNIGTIKVRQGSIGVGYAYNWVPVKNLLVNAMAMPMITFYNKQKLDFFDVYMDEDDNTDNNSVEYSHSVYHKSDVTVTFNAKMSVVYNWKNCFASVRGQWNRHRYDHDEHGGGSITEWYVDTSVGIRF
;
A
#
# COMPACT_ATOMS: atom_id res chain seq x y z
N MET A 1 -20.92 -51.81 -41.66
CA MET A 1 -21.38 -50.54 -41.02
C MET A 1 -20.44 -50.02 -39.89
N LYS A 2 -19.11 -50.17 -39.98
CA LYS A 2 -18.16 -49.59 -39.00
C LYS A 2 -17.24 -48.49 -39.58
N ASN A 3 -17.12 -48.38 -40.91
CA ASN A 3 -16.20 -47.40 -41.54
C ASN A 3 -16.86 -46.06 -41.94
N VAL A 4 -18.19 -45.95 -41.91
CA VAL A 4 -18.90 -44.69 -42.21
C VAL A 4 -19.02 -43.79 -40.97
N ARG A 5 -19.00 -44.38 -39.75
CA ARG A 5 -19.05 -43.63 -38.50
C ARG A 5 -17.72 -42.94 -38.15
N LEU A 6 -16.57 -43.49 -38.57
CA LEU A 6 -15.27 -42.87 -38.35
C LEU A 6 -15.04 -41.64 -39.25
N PHE A 7 -15.54 -41.66 -40.49
CA PHE A 7 -15.45 -40.53 -41.41
C PHE A 7 -16.37 -39.37 -41.01
N ILE A 8 -17.56 -39.65 -40.46
CA ILE A 8 -18.46 -38.62 -39.93
C ILE A 8 -17.91 -38.01 -38.62
N PHE A 9 -17.22 -38.79 -37.79
CA PHE A 9 -16.60 -38.30 -36.56
C PHE A 9 -15.34 -37.44 -36.84
N ILE A 10 -14.53 -37.82 -37.85
CA ILE A 10 -13.37 -37.03 -38.28
C ILE A 10 -13.81 -35.75 -39.03
N ALA A 11 -14.90 -35.80 -39.81
CA ALA A 11 -15.49 -34.60 -40.42
C ALA A 11 -16.12 -33.64 -39.39
N MET A 12 -16.74 -34.15 -38.32
CA MET A 12 -17.20 -33.32 -37.19
C MET A 12 -16.05 -32.74 -36.36
N LEU A 13 -14.93 -33.46 -36.20
CA LEU A 13 -13.71 -32.94 -35.55
C LEU A 13 -12.96 -31.90 -36.41
N LEU A 14 -13.02 -32.02 -37.74
CA LEU A 14 -12.50 -31.00 -38.66
C LEU A 14 -13.40 -29.75 -38.75
N GLN A 15 -14.72 -29.89 -38.56
CA GLN A 15 -15.63 -28.73 -38.41
C GLN A 15 -15.58 -28.09 -37.01
N ALA A 16 -15.32 -28.86 -35.95
CA ALA A 16 -15.10 -28.34 -34.60
C ALA A 16 -13.80 -27.52 -34.48
N ASN A 17 -12.78 -27.85 -35.27
CA ASN A 17 -11.55 -27.05 -35.35
C ASN A 17 -11.73 -25.70 -36.07
N CYS A 18 -12.82 -25.50 -36.82
CA CYS A 18 -13.12 -24.20 -37.43
C CYS A 18 -13.71 -23.21 -36.40
N MET A 19 -14.46 -23.70 -35.39
CA MET A 19 -14.94 -22.88 -34.28
C MET A 19 -13.86 -22.58 -33.22
N GLN A 20 -12.84 -23.42 -33.10
CA GLN A 20 -11.71 -23.20 -32.19
C GLN A 20 -10.67 -22.22 -32.77
N ALA A 21 -10.50 -22.21 -34.11
CA ALA A 21 -9.72 -21.19 -34.82
C ALA A 21 -10.36 -19.79 -34.76
N GLN A 22 -11.69 -19.71 -34.74
CA GLN A 22 -12.43 -18.45 -34.67
C GLN A 22 -12.42 -17.84 -33.24
N LYS A 23 -12.45 -18.68 -32.19
CA LYS A 23 -12.22 -18.25 -30.79
C LYS A 23 -10.76 -17.84 -30.54
N GLY A 24 -9.79 -18.51 -31.16
CA GLY A 24 -8.38 -18.10 -31.15
C GLY A 24 -8.18 -16.73 -31.79
N ASN A 25 -8.80 -16.49 -32.94
CA ASN A 25 -8.78 -15.17 -33.60
C ASN A 25 -9.53 -14.10 -32.80
N PHE A 26 -10.65 -14.42 -32.17
CA PHE A 26 -11.37 -13.47 -31.31
C PHE A 26 -10.56 -13.08 -30.08
N LEU A 27 -9.98 -14.05 -29.35
CA LEU A 27 -9.10 -13.77 -28.21
C LEU A 27 -7.86 -12.97 -28.62
N VAL A 28 -7.20 -13.36 -29.71
CA VAL A 28 -6.05 -12.64 -30.25
C VAL A 28 -6.44 -11.23 -30.69
N ASN A 29 -7.58 -11.05 -31.35
CA ASN A 29 -8.07 -9.74 -31.79
C ASN A 29 -8.53 -8.88 -30.61
N ALA A 30 -9.14 -9.47 -29.59
CA ALA A 30 -9.52 -8.80 -28.34
C ALA A 30 -8.26 -8.35 -27.58
N VAL A 31 -7.26 -9.21 -27.43
CA VAL A 31 -5.96 -8.86 -26.82
C VAL A 31 -5.28 -7.75 -27.62
N LYS A 32 -5.28 -7.83 -28.96
CA LYS A 32 -4.75 -6.75 -29.82
C LYS A 32 -5.57 -5.46 -29.73
N ALA A 33 -6.89 -5.53 -29.56
CA ALA A 33 -7.75 -4.36 -29.40
C ALA A 33 -7.52 -3.69 -28.04
N VAL A 34 -7.44 -4.46 -26.96
CA VAL A 34 -7.08 -4.00 -25.62
C VAL A 34 -5.67 -3.41 -25.63
N GLY A 35 -4.70 -4.08 -26.26
CA GLY A 35 -3.34 -3.56 -26.41
C GLY A 35 -3.30 -2.22 -27.14
N ARG A 36 -4.01 -2.09 -28.26
CA ARG A 36 -4.14 -0.80 -28.99
C ARG A 36 -4.81 0.29 -28.16
N PHE A 37 -5.84 -0.07 -27.39
CA PHE A 37 -6.54 0.86 -26.50
C PHE A 37 -5.61 1.37 -25.39
N VAL A 38 -4.93 0.46 -24.69
CA VAL A 38 -3.96 0.77 -23.64
C VAL A 38 -2.77 1.58 -24.17
N ASP A 39 -2.26 1.21 -25.35
CA ASP A 39 -1.21 1.96 -26.05
C ASP A 39 -1.65 3.40 -26.33
N SER A 40 -2.91 3.59 -26.73
CA SER A 40 -3.46 4.91 -26.96
C SER A 40 -3.57 5.70 -25.66
N MET A 41 -4.00 5.11 -24.54
CA MET A 41 -4.12 5.83 -23.26
C MET A 41 -2.78 6.25 -22.67
N SER A 42 -1.70 5.54 -23.02
CA SER A 42 -0.36 5.80 -22.50
C SER A 42 0.42 6.85 -23.28
N VAL A 43 0.12 7.02 -24.58
CA VAL A 43 0.95 7.82 -25.50
C VAL A 43 0.16 8.92 -26.24
N ARG A 44 -1.18 8.87 -26.24
CA ARG A 44 -2.00 9.86 -26.96
C ARG A 44 -1.93 11.22 -26.29
N GLY A 45 -1.58 12.25 -27.07
CA GLY A 45 -1.50 13.64 -26.61
C GLY A 45 -0.18 14.01 -25.92
N VAL A 46 0.76 13.06 -25.83
CA VAL A 46 2.07 13.25 -25.21
C VAL A 46 3.07 13.84 -26.20
N ASP A 47 3.89 14.79 -25.77
CA ASP A 47 4.96 15.38 -26.57
C ASP A 47 6.20 14.48 -26.60
N ARG A 48 6.54 13.96 -27.78
CA ARG A 48 7.66 13.03 -27.96
C ARG A 48 9.05 13.63 -27.74
N SER A 49 9.16 14.96 -27.74
CA SER A 49 10.41 15.62 -27.38
C SER A 49 10.69 15.58 -25.87
N TYR A 50 9.63 15.46 -25.06
CA TYR A 50 9.71 15.37 -23.60
C TYR A 50 9.58 13.93 -23.08
N ILE A 51 8.75 13.11 -23.71
CA ILE A 51 8.44 11.76 -23.22
C ILE A 51 8.58 10.77 -24.37
N GLU A 52 9.41 9.76 -24.18
CA GLU A 52 9.62 8.65 -25.10
C GLU A 52 8.81 7.44 -24.65
N ALA A 53 8.00 6.91 -25.57
CA ALA A 53 7.36 5.62 -25.42
C ALA A 53 8.32 4.52 -25.92
N PRO A 54 8.76 3.59 -25.05
CA PRO A 54 9.54 2.43 -25.46
C PRO A 54 8.82 1.63 -26.55
N THR A 55 9.56 1.12 -27.52
CA THR A 55 9.02 0.26 -28.60
C THR A 55 8.45 -1.04 -28.04
N ARG A 56 9.02 -1.52 -26.93
CA ARG A 56 8.68 -2.74 -26.23
C ARG A 56 7.74 -2.43 -25.06
N PRO A 57 6.45 -2.81 -25.14
CA PRO A 57 5.43 -2.36 -24.20
C PRO A 57 5.40 -3.20 -22.91
N TRP A 58 5.89 -4.44 -22.93
CA TRP A 58 5.92 -5.30 -21.75
C TRP A 58 7.08 -4.94 -20.85
N GLN A 59 6.86 -5.03 -19.55
CA GLN A 59 7.86 -4.82 -18.53
C GLN A 59 7.77 -5.94 -17.52
N PHE A 60 8.94 -6.47 -17.15
CA PHE A 60 9.09 -7.37 -16.03
C PHE A 60 10.06 -6.72 -15.05
N ILE A 61 9.64 -6.59 -13.79
CA ILE A 61 10.38 -5.89 -12.75
C ILE A 61 10.54 -6.83 -11.57
N VAL A 62 11.76 -6.98 -11.08
CA VAL A 62 12.05 -7.61 -9.80
C VAL A 62 12.33 -6.50 -8.81
N ASN A 63 11.76 -6.60 -7.62
CA ASN A 63 11.88 -5.53 -6.65
C ASN A 63 12.10 -6.01 -5.23
N TYR A 64 12.83 -5.21 -4.46
CA TYR A 64 13.09 -5.36 -3.04
C TYR A 64 12.55 -4.12 -2.33
N ASN A 65 11.64 -4.34 -1.38
CA ASN A 65 10.91 -3.29 -0.69
C ASN A 65 11.05 -3.46 0.82
N PRO A 66 12.02 -2.78 1.45
CA PRO A 66 12.00 -2.57 2.90
C PRO A 66 10.90 -1.55 3.24
N ASN A 67 10.07 -1.88 4.21
CA ASN A 67 8.97 -1.02 4.64
C ASN A 67 8.65 -1.17 6.13
N GLN A 68 8.11 -0.11 6.72
CA GLN A 68 7.75 -0.08 8.13
C GLN A 68 6.49 0.76 8.32
N ILE A 69 5.66 0.34 9.24
CA ILE A 69 4.51 1.11 9.73
C ILE A 69 4.81 1.50 11.17
N GLU A 70 4.73 2.80 11.43
CA GLU A 70 4.79 3.37 12.76
C GLU A 70 3.44 4.02 13.08
N GLN A 71 2.84 3.61 14.17
CA GLN A 71 1.59 4.16 14.67
C GLN A 71 1.83 4.76 16.05
N LYS A 72 1.47 6.03 16.21
CA LYS A 72 1.52 6.74 17.48
C LYS A 72 0.09 7.10 17.88
N MET A 73 -0.36 6.59 19.01
CA MET A 73 -1.62 6.95 19.65
C MET A 73 -1.31 7.78 20.89
N ASP A 74 -1.89 8.96 20.97
CA ASP A 74 -1.88 9.78 22.17
C ASP A 74 -3.33 9.80 22.68
N THR A 75 -3.57 9.35 23.91
CA THR A 75 -4.91 9.31 24.47
C THR A 75 -4.90 10.06 25.79
N HIS A 76 -5.71 11.10 25.86
CA HIS A 76 -5.92 11.90 27.05
C HIS A 76 -7.15 11.37 27.77
N PHE A 77 -7.00 11.01 29.03
CA PHE A 77 -8.12 10.57 29.86
C PHE A 77 -8.28 11.55 31.03
N PRO A 78 -9.29 12.44 30.98
CA PRO A 78 -9.68 13.16 32.18
C PRO A 78 -10.30 12.20 33.20
N ASP A 79 -9.93 12.37 34.47
CA ASP A 79 -10.57 11.78 35.66
C ASP A 79 -10.64 10.25 35.72
N LEU A 80 -9.55 9.56 35.36
CA LEU A 80 -9.51 8.10 35.36
C LEU A 80 -9.41 7.49 36.79
N LEU A 81 -8.84 8.23 37.73
CA LEU A 81 -8.73 7.88 39.16
C LEU A 81 -8.86 9.16 39.98
N ASP A 82 -9.92 9.30 40.79
CA ASP A 82 -10.12 10.41 41.75
C ASP A 82 -9.70 11.81 41.24
N ASP A 83 -10.39 12.33 40.21
CA ASP A 83 -10.20 13.73 39.74
C ASP A 83 -8.78 14.00 39.16
N LEU A 84 -8.11 12.93 38.71
CA LEU A 84 -6.75 12.97 38.17
C LEU A 84 -6.71 12.69 36.67
N SER A 85 -6.10 13.60 35.92
CA SER A 85 -5.83 13.43 34.48
C SER A 85 -4.57 12.61 34.25
N VAL A 86 -4.67 11.62 33.35
CA VAL A 86 -3.53 10.78 32.94
C VAL A 86 -3.36 10.87 31.42
N ASP A 87 -2.19 11.31 31.00
CA ASP A 87 -1.78 11.30 29.60
C ASP A 87 -1.11 9.96 29.26
N PHE A 88 -1.70 9.22 28.31
CA PHE A 88 -1.21 7.92 27.87
C PHE A 88 -0.82 7.96 26.39
N SER A 89 0.47 7.79 26.09
CA SER A 89 0.96 7.72 24.70
C SER A 89 1.48 6.32 24.40
N VAL A 90 0.80 5.61 23.49
CA VAL A 90 1.23 4.31 22.96
C VAL A 90 1.84 4.50 21.59
N ARG A 91 3.13 4.22 21.44
CA ARG A 91 3.76 4.08 20.13
C ARG A 91 3.91 2.61 19.80
N PHE A 92 3.22 2.20 18.74
CA PHE A 92 3.33 0.89 18.13
C PHE A 92 4.19 1.00 16.87
N LYS A 93 5.34 0.33 16.86
CA LYS A 93 6.21 0.28 15.69
C LYS A 93 6.45 -1.16 15.28
N THR A 94 6.11 -1.43 14.02
CA THR A 94 6.38 -2.73 13.40
C THR A 94 7.88 -2.88 13.11
N PRO A 95 8.47 -4.07 13.17
CA PRO A 95 9.81 -4.30 12.66
C PRO A 95 9.86 -4.05 11.15
N VAL A 96 11.04 -3.72 10.63
CA VAL A 96 11.22 -3.47 9.19
C VAL A 96 10.94 -4.76 8.43
N SER A 97 9.89 -4.73 7.62
CA SER A 97 9.48 -5.85 6.79
C SER A 97 10.25 -5.80 5.46
N ASN A 98 10.87 -6.93 5.11
CA ASN A 98 11.74 -7.06 3.94
C ASN A 98 11.03 -7.91 2.89
N THR A 99 10.47 -7.28 1.86
CA THR A 99 9.72 -8.01 0.83
C THR A 99 10.45 -8.03 -0.51
N VAL A 100 10.46 -9.17 -1.20
CA VAL A 100 10.87 -9.26 -2.61
C VAL A 100 9.67 -9.69 -3.44
N GLY A 101 9.55 -9.11 -4.62
CA GLY A 101 8.48 -9.49 -5.52
C GLY A 101 8.82 -9.29 -6.97
N VAL A 102 7.80 -9.59 -7.75
CA VAL A 102 7.78 -9.39 -9.19
C VAL A 102 6.60 -8.49 -9.53
N TRP A 103 6.78 -7.73 -10.60
CA TRP A 103 5.72 -6.96 -11.25
C TRP A 103 5.77 -7.30 -12.74
N LEU A 104 4.59 -7.53 -13.31
CA LEU A 104 4.39 -7.75 -14.73
C LEU A 104 3.33 -6.79 -15.25
N GLY A 105 3.54 -6.28 -16.45
CA GLY A 105 2.56 -5.43 -17.09
C GLY A 105 3.06 -4.75 -18.35
N TYR A 106 2.19 -3.88 -18.83
CA TYR A 106 2.12 -3.46 -20.20
C TYR A 106 1.75 -1.99 -20.24
N ARG A 107 2.68 -1.14 -20.71
CA ARG A 107 2.48 0.31 -20.87
C ARG A 107 1.86 1.01 -19.65
N GLY A 108 2.34 0.70 -18.45
CA GLY A 108 1.89 1.34 -17.20
C GLY A 108 0.68 0.67 -16.54
N TYR A 109 0.16 -0.42 -17.12
CA TYR A 109 -0.89 -1.24 -16.54
C TYR A 109 -0.31 -2.57 -16.11
N GLY A 110 -0.47 -2.97 -14.87
CA GLY A 110 0.08 -4.25 -14.44
C GLY A 110 -0.25 -4.62 -13.02
N ILE A 111 0.24 -5.80 -12.66
CA ILE A 111 0.06 -6.43 -11.36
C ILE A 111 1.41 -6.85 -10.81
N GLY A 112 1.52 -6.84 -9.49
CA GLY A 112 2.71 -7.33 -8.81
C GLY A 112 2.35 -8.04 -7.52
N TYR A 113 3.19 -8.99 -7.17
CA TYR A 113 3.09 -9.73 -5.93
C TYR A 113 4.47 -9.81 -5.30
N SER A 114 4.56 -9.49 -4.01
CA SER A 114 5.78 -9.57 -3.23
C SER A 114 5.52 -10.35 -1.95
N VAL A 115 6.53 -11.09 -1.50
CA VAL A 115 6.50 -11.90 -0.29
C VAL A 115 7.61 -11.44 0.65
N ASN A 116 7.36 -11.52 1.95
CA ASN A 116 8.37 -11.22 2.97
C ASN A 116 9.42 -12.34 3.03
N ILE A 117 10.70 -11.99 3.16
CA ILE A 117 11.83 -12.94 3.25
C ILE A 117 12.47 -12.95 4.66
N GLY A 118 11.90 -12.21 5.62
CA GLY A 118 12.34 -12.20 7.01
C GLY A 118 11.67 -13.26 7.89
N ARG A 119 11.90 -13.16 9.21
CA ARG A 119 11.28 -14.00 10.26
C ARG A 119 9.74 -13.85 10.35
N HIS A 120 9.17 -12.97 9.54
CA HIS A 120 7.80 -12.52 9.63
C HIS A 120 7.07 -12.80 8.32
N SER A 121 5.88 -13.40 8.41
CA SER A 121 5.06 -13.67 7.23
C SER A 121 4.43 -12.38 6.70
N GLY A 122 4.41 -12.20 5.39
CA GLY A 122 3.74 -11.06 4.80
C GLY A 122 3.70 -11.12 3.29
N SER A 123 2.70 -10.44 2.74
CA SER A 123 2.51 -10.32 1.30
C SER A 123 2.08 -8.92 0.91
N LEU A 124 2.43 -8.55 -0.32
CA LEU A 124 2.13 -7.26 -0.92
C LEU A 124 1.61 -7.51 -2.33
N PHE A 125 0.31 -7.33 -2.51
CA PHE A 125 -0.31 -7.32 -3.82
C PHE A 125 -0.46 -5.88 -4.32
N ARG A 126 -0.10 -5.65 -5.58
CA ARG A 126 -0.15 -4.35 -6.24
C ARG A 126 -0.86 -4.50 -7.58
N ILE A 127 -1.73 -3.56 -7.88
CA ILE A 127 -2.28 -3.36 -9.22
C ILE A 127 -2.22 -1.87 -9.54
N GLY A 128 -1.77 -1.55 -10.74
CA GLY A 128 -1.57 -0.18 -11.19
C GLY A 128 -2.07 -0.01 -12.60
N ALA A 129 -2.63 1.16 -12.88
CA ALA A 129 -3.10 1.59 -14.17
C ALA A 129 -2.71 3.05 -14.37
N THR A 130 -1.60 3.28 -15.06
CA THR A 130 -1.07 4.62 -15.29
C THR A 130 -1.05 4.96 -16.78
N GLY A 131 -1.80 5.99 -17.15
CA GLY A 131 -1.82 6.56 -18.50
C GLY A 131 -0.97 7.83 -18.62
N GLY A 132 -1.15 8.57 -19.71
CA GLY A 132 -0.36 9.79 -19.98
C GLY A 132 -0.56 10.91 -18.96
N SER A 133 -1.79 11.11 -18.48
CA SER A 133 -2.14 12.21 -17.56
C SER A 133 -2.81 11.73 -16.27
N TYR A 134 -3.05 10.44 -16.10
CA TYR A 134 -3.78 9.92 -14.94
C TYR A 134 -3.13 8.63 -14.46
N GLY A 135 -3.42 8.26 -13.22
CA GLY A 135 -3.14 6.91 -12.77
C GLY A 135 -3.95 6.53 -11.56
N ILE A 136 -4.17 5.22 -11.42
CA ILE A 136 -4.85 4.61 -10.28
C ILE A 136 -4.00 3.43 -9.83
N ASN A 137 -3.66 3.40 -8.56
CA ASN A 137 -2.91 2.33 -7.92
C ASN A 137 -3.71 1.77 -6.76
N MET A 138 -3.65 0.46 -6.60
CA MET A 138 -4.18 -0.24 -5.45
C MET A 138 -3.10 -1.15 -4.88
N ARG A 139 -3.01 -1.15 -3.55
CA ARG A 139 -2.06 -1.92 -2.79
C ARG A 139 -2.79 -2.63 -1.65
N ILE A 140 -2.65 -3.95 -1.59
CA ILE A 140 -3.11 -4.75 -0.46
C ILE A 140 -1.87 -5.33 0.20
N ARG A 141 -1.69 -5.02 1.48
CA ARG A 141 -0.59 -5.50 2.28
C ARG A 141 -1.12 -6.30 3.45
N THR A 142 -0.52 -7.46 3.69
CA THR A 142 -0.73 -8.26 4.89
C THR A 142 0.64 -8.54 5.51
N TYR A 143 0.74 -8.43 6.81
CA TYR A 143 1.98 -8.69 7.53
C TYR A 143 1.69 -9.13 8.96
N ASP A 144 2.43 -10.14 9.41
CA ASP A 144 2.35 -10.70 10.75
C ASP A 144 3.63 -10.38 11.52
N SER A 145 3.53 -9.74 12.68
CA SER A 145 4.66 -9.28 13.50
C SER A 145 4.64 -9.88 14.91
N ALA A 146 5.64 -10.69 15.25
CA ALA A 146 5.80 -11.25 16.59
C ALA A 146 6.60 -10.35 17.56
N THR A 147 7.21 -9.27 17.06
CA THR A 147 8.11 -8.42 17.88
C THR A 147 7.79 -6.94 17.71
N PRO A 148 6.59 -6.49 18.12
CA PRO A 148 6.29 -5.06 18.10
C PRO A 148 7.17 -4.28 19.09
N GLU A 149 7.61 -3.10 18.67
CA GLU A 149 8.16 -2.10 19.59
C GLU A 149 7.00 -1.31 20.20
N LEU A 150 6.86 -1.40 21.52
CA LEU A 150 5.87 -0.68 22.30
C LEU A 150 6.59 0.36 23.15
N HIS A 151 6.17 1.62 23.01
CA HIS A 151 6.59 2.67 23.92
C HIS A 151 5.34 3.15 24.65
N LEU A 152 5.38 3.03 25.97
CA LEU A 152 4.34 3.54 26.87
C LEU A 152 4.92 4.74 27.59
N ASN A 153 4.31 5.90 27.38
CA ASN A 153 4.61 7.07 28.19
C ASN A 153 3.36 7.37 29.02
N MET A 154 3.56 7.47 30.33
CA MET A 154 2.55 7.84 31.30
C MET A 154 3.07 9.06 32.06
N ASP A 155 2.27 10.13 32.08
CA ASP A 155 2.49 11.27 32.98
C ASP A 155 1.55 11.12 34.17
N TYR A 156 2.12 11.01 35.37
CA TYR A 156 1.38 10.88 36.62
C TYR A 156 1.86 11.97 37.57
N MET A 157 1.01 12.96 37.87
CA MET A 157 1.35 14.08 38.77
C MET A 157 2.63 14.86 38.37
N GLY A 158 2.97 14.92 37.08
CA GLY A 158 4.21 15.56 36.59
C GLY A 158 5.45 14.67 36.63
N GLU A 159 5.32 13.45 37.15
CA GLU A 159 6.33 12.38 37.06
C GLU A 159 6.10 11.59 35.77
N LYS A 160 7.12 11.56 34.90
CA LYS A 160 7.05 10.87 33.61
C LYS A 160 7.62 9.47 33.72
N TYR A 161 6.76 8.49 33.58
CA TYR A 161 7.11 7.09 33.46
C TYR A 161 7.21 6.74 31.98
N ASN A 162 8.42 6.39 31.54
CA ASN A 162 8.67 5.94 30.18
C ASN A 162 9.09 4.48 30.23
N GLU A 163 8.24 3.61 29.73
CA GLU A 163 8.56 2.19 29.60
C GLU A 163 8.79 1.84 28.13
N TYR A 164 9.94 1.22 27.88
CA TYR A 164 10.34 0.75 26.56
C TYR A 164 10.50 -0.76 26.59
N GLY A 165 9.64 -1.44 25.86
CA GLY A 165 9.67 -2.89 25.74
C GLY A 165 9.64 -3.31 24.28
N ARG A 166 10.55 -4.22 23.92
CA ARG A 166 10.28 -5.15 22.82
C ARG A 166 9.58 -6.34 23.42
N ALA A 167 8.29 -6.48 23.15
CA ALA A 167 7.55 -7.68 23.51
C ALA A 167 7.86 -8.75 22.45
N GLU A 168 8.37 -9.91 22.87
CA GLU A 168 8.32 -11.11 22.04
C GLU A 168 6.96 -11.76 22.28
N LEU A 169 6.09 -11.68 21.30
CA LEU A 169 4.75 -12.27 21.36
C LEU A 169 4.81 -13.72 20.91
N GLU A 170 4.10 -14.59 21.62
CA GLU A 170 3.91 -15.98 21.21
C GLU A 170 3.14 -16.07 19.90
N GLU A 171 2.14 -15.21 19.71
CA GLU A 171 1.41 -15.09 18.45
C GLU A 171 1.60 -13.72 17.79
N PRO A 172 1.87 -13.69 16.47
CA PRO A 172 2.15 -12.43 15.80
C PRO A 172 0.89 -11.57 15.63
N ILE A 173 1.06 -10.26 15.83
CA ILE A 173 0.05 -9.25 15.49
C ILE A 173 -0.15 -9.24 13.98
N ARG A 174 -1.40 -9.36 13.54
CA ARG A 174 -1.76 -9.33 12.13
C ARG A 174 -2.19 -7.94 11.70
N VAL A 175 -1.43 -7.38 10.75
CA VAL A 175 -1.73 -6.10 10.11
C VAL A 175 -2.18 -6.33 8.68
N ARG A 176 -3.33 -5.77 8.31
CA ARG A 176 -3.83 -5.74 6.93
C ARG A 176 -4.14 -4.31 6.53
N SER A 177 -3.52 -3.84 5.46
CA SER A 177 -3.74 -2.51 4.89
C SER A 177 -4.17 -2.60 3.44
N LEU A 178 -5.16 -1.79 3.06
CA LEU A 178 -5.59 -1.52 1.71
C LEU A 178 -5.39 -0.03 1.46
N THR A 179 -4.59 0.31 0.45
CA THR A 179 -4.43 1.68 -0.03
C THR A 179 -4.83 1.74 -1.50
N ILE A 180 -5.69 2.69 -1.85
CA ILE A 180 -6.06 3.01 -3.23
C ILE A 180 -5.72 4.48 -3.42
N ASP A 181 -4.85 4.80 -4.37
CA ASP A 181 -4.52 6.17 -4.74
C ASP A 181 -4.81 6.43 -6.21
N GLY A 182 -5.36 7.60 -6.52
CA GLY A 182 -5.66 8.04 -7.88
C GLY A 182 -5.21 9.48 -8.07
N TYR A 183 -4.73 9.81 -9.26
CA TYR A 183 -4.26 11.16 -9.57
C TYR A 183 -4.54 11.55 -11.02
N TYR A 184 -4.61 12.85 -11.24
CA TYR A 184 -4.65 13.49 -12.54
C TYR A 184 -3.61 14.61 -12.62
N MET A 185 -2.86 14.65 -13.71
CA MET A 185 -1.77 15.57 -14.02
C MET A 185 -2.21 16.56 -15.08
N PHE A 186 -2.18 17.85 -14.77
CA PHE A 186 -2.60 18.90 -15.71
C PHE A 186 -1.64 19.07 -16.89
N ASN A 187 -0.33 18.84 -16.70
CA ASN A 187 0.69 18.91 -17.74
C ASN A 187 1.14 17.53 -18.25
N GLY A 188 0.20 16.58 -18.43
CA GLY A 188 0.51 15.23 -18.92
C GLY A 188 1.08 15.16 -20.34
N ARG A 189 1.09 16.28 -21.07
CA ARG A 189 1.77 16.38 -22.38
C ARG A 189 3.29 16.40 -22.26
N HIS A 190 3.84 17.03 -21.21
CA HIS A 190 5.28 17.19 -21.02
C HIS A 190 5.81 16.44 -19.79
N PHE A 191 4.98 16.25 -18.76
CA PHE A 191 5.33 15.53 -17.54
C PHE A 191 4.72 14.13 -17.53
N SER A 192 5.53 13.12 -17.17
CA SER A 192 5.05 11.75 -17.00
C SER A 192 5.30 11.22 -15.60
N TYR A 193 4.22 10.86 -14.90
CA TYR A 193 4.30 10.09 -13.66
C TYR A 193 4.78 8.66 -13.92
N ALA A 194 4.29 8.04 -15.00
CA ALA A 194 4.65 6.68 -15.39
C ALA A 194 6.15 6.50 -15.58
N ALA A 195 6.86 7.53 -16.07
CA ALA A 195 8.32 7.50 -16.19
C ALA A 195 9.04 7.38 -14.85
N ALA A 196 8.53 8.05 -13.82
CA ALA A 196 9.14 8.14 -12.50
C ALA A 196 8.84 6.90 -11.64
N TYR A 197 7.64 6.34 -11.72
CA TYR A 197 7.16 5.33 -10.75
C TYR A 197 6.84 3.94 -11.31
N ASP A 198 6.42 3.84 -12.57
CA ASP A 198 6.05 2.56 -13.23
C ASP A 198 7.04 2.17 -14.34
N GLN A 199 7.95 3.08 -14.68
CA GLN A 199 8.97 2.96 -15.72
C GLN A 199 8.43 2.59 -17.11
N ALA A 200 7.13 2.82 -17.36
CA ALA A 200 6.44 2.48 -18.59
C ALA A 200 6.85 3.34 -19.79
N VAL A 201 7.23 4.58 -19.51
CA VAL A 201 7.76 5.54 -20.49
C VAL A 201 9.05 6.16 -19.97
N ILE A 202 9.77 6.90 -20.81
CA ILE A 202 11.04 7.53 -20.47
C ILE A 202 10.88 9.04 -20.56
N GLN A 203 11.16 9.75 -19.48
CA GLN A 203 11.24 11.21 -19.50
C GLN A 203 12.59 11.64 -20.09
N ARG A 204 12.56 12.42 -21.17
CA ARG A 204 13.75 12.93 -21.87
C ARG A 204 14.15 14.34 -21.45
N ARG A 205 13.21 15.16 -21.00
CA ARG A 205 13.43 16.55 -20.62
C ARG A 205 12.76 16.86 -19.30
N SER A 206 13.33 17.76 -18.53
CA SER A 206 12.73 18.18 -17.26
C SER A 206 11.37 18.84 -17.48
N ALA A 207 10.39 18.49 -16.67
CA ALA A 207 9.04 19.06 -16.72
C ALA A 207 8.39 18.91 -15.35
N GLY A 208 7.48 19.82 -15.03
CA GLY A 208 6.63 19.73 -13.85
C GLY A 208 5.16 19.74 -14.20
N SER A 209 4.34 19.29 -13.26
CA SER A 209 2.89 19.32 -13.38
C SER A 209 2.25 19.58 -12.03
N LEU A 210 1.25 20.47 -12.04
CA LEU A 210 0.22 20.43 -11.00
C LEU A 210 -0.53 19.11 -11.10
N MET A 211 -1.03 18.65 -9.96
CA MET A 211 -1.87 17.47 -9.90
C MET A 211 -3.01 17.65 -8.92
N VAL A 212 -4.06 16.88 -9.14
CA VAL A 212 -5.10 16.62 -8.14
C VAL A 212 -5.15 15.11 -7.93
N GLY A 213 -5.38 14.68 -6.70
CA GLY A 213 -5.42 13.26 -6.38
C GLY A 213 -6.32 12.97 -5.19
N GLY A 214 -6.73 11.71 -5.13
CA GLY A 214 -7.49 11.14 -4.03
C GLY A 214 -6.81 9.89 -3.50
N MET A 215 -7.01 9.61 -2.22
CA MET A 215 -6.51 8.41 -1.59
C MET A 215 -7.54 7.85 -0.62
N TRP A 216 -7.76 6.54 -0.71
CA TRP A 216 -8.52 5.77 0.25
C TRP A 216 -7.59 4.80 0.95
N HIS A 217 -7.56 4.85 2.28
CA HIS A 217 -6.73 4.01 3.11
C HIS A 217 -7.60 3.27 4.13
N ASN A 218 -7.38 1.96 4.26
CA ASN A 218 -8.08 1.12 5.21
C ASN A 218 -7.11 0.15 5.84
N THR A 219 -6.85 0.32 7.14
CA THR A 219 -5.91 -0.51 7.89
C THR A 219 -6.63 -1.18 9.05
N THR A 220 -6.32 -2.46 9.26
CA THR A 220 -6.82 -3.27 10.37
C THR A 220 -5.63 -3.92 11.05
N ILE A 221 -5.51 -3.70 12.35
CA ILE A 221 -4.49 -4.28 13.22
C ILE A 221 -5.22 -5.17 14.21
N ARG A 222 -4.80 -6.44 14.31
CA ARG A 222 -5.38 -7.43 15.22
C ARG A 222 -4.30 -7.97 16.13
N ALA A 223 -4.49 -7.77 17.42
CA ALA A 223 -3.67 -8.30 18.50
C ALA A 223 -4.47 -9.25 19.44
N ASN A 224 -5.75 -9.51 19.12
CA ASN A 224 -6.72 -10.23 19.95
C ASN A 224 -6.53 -11.77 19.96
N SER A 225 -5.32 -12.24 20.26
CA SER A 225 -5.07 -13.67 20.49
C SER A 225 -5.09 -13.97 21.99
N ASP A 226 -5.60 -15.15 22.36
CA ASP A 226 -5.57 -15.67 23.73
C ASP A 226 -4.15 -15.71 24.30
N LYS A 227 -3.16 -16.01 23.45
CA LYS A 227 -1.73 -16.00 23.83
C LYS A 227 -1.12 -14.60 23.94
N ASN A 228 -1.83 -13.60 23.46
CA ASN A 228 -1.46 -12.18 23.57
C ASN A 228 -2.33 -11.46 24.59
N ALA A 229 -2.99 -12.19 25.50
CA ALA A 229 -3.86 -11.63 26.50
C ALA A 229 -3.15 -10.52 27.33
N GLU A 230 -1.86 -10.69 27.65
CA GLU A 230 -1.08 -9.71 28.42
C GLU A 230 -0.90 -8.41 27.62
N LEU A 231 -0.60 -8.54 26.32
CA LEU A 231 -0.53 -7.39 25.41
C LEU A 231 -1.89 -6.67 25.33
N VAL A 232 -2.99 -7.42 25.22
CA VAL A 232 -4.35 -6.84 25.15
C VAL A 232 -4.68 -6.10 26.45
N ALA A 233 -4.32 -6.66 27.61
CA ALA A 233 -4.49 -6.01 28.91
C ALA A 233 -3.66 -4.73 29.04
N ILE A 234 -2.38 -4.76 28.64
CA ILE A 234 -1.49 -3.57 28.60
C ILE A 234 -2.04 -2.51 27.64
N MET A 235 -2.62 -2.94 26.52
CA MET A 235 -3.34 -2.08 25.58
C MET A 235 -4.74 -1.69 26.08
N ARG A 236 -5.04 -1.82 27.37
CA ARG A 236 -6.31 -1.48 28.03
C ARG A 236 -7.50 -2.13 27.34
N ASN A 237 -7.40 -3.44 27.13
CA ASN A 237 -8.41 -4.27 26.50
C ASN A 237 -8.63 -3.98 25.01
N ILE A 238 -7.77 -3.22 24.35
CA ILE A 238 -7.89 -2.94 22.91
C ILE A 238 -7.22 -4.07 22.09
N GLY A 239 -8.02 -5.00 21.59
CA GLY A 239 -7.52 -6.13 20.81
C GLY A 239 -7.56 -5.94 19.29
N THR A 240 -8.38 -5.02 18.76
CA THR A 240 -8.42 -4.73 17.32
C THR A 240 -8.67 -3.27 17.02
N ILE A 241 -7.89 -2.74 16.08
CA ILE A 241 -7.92 -1.34 15.66
C ILE A 241 -8.18 -1.30 14.16
N LYS A 242 -9.24 -0.61 13.73
CA LYS A 242 -9.59 -0.42 12.33
C LYS A 242 -9.63 1.07 12.01
N VAL A 243 -8.86 1.49 11.02
CA VAL A 243 -8.78 2.89 10.57
C VAL A 243 -9.18 2.95 9.10
N ARG A 244 -10.10 3.85 8.76
CA ARG A 244 -10.54 4.12 7.39
C ARG A 244 -10.47 5.61 7.09
N GLN A 245 -9.77 5.96 6.02
CA GLN A 245 -9.51 7.34 5.65
C GLN A 245 -9.75 7.58 4.16
N GLY A 246 -10.41 8.70 3.86
CA GLY A 246 -10.63 9.23 2.52
C GLY A 246 -10.07 10.65 2.45
N SER A 247 -9.11 10.85 1.55
CA SER A 247 -8.38 12.11 1.40
C SER A 247 -8.41 12.58 -0.05
N ILE A 248 -8.48 13.90 -0.27
CA ILE A 248 -8.28 14.53 -1.57
C ILE A 248 -7.29 15.68 -1.43
N GLY A 249 -6.49 15.92 -2.45
CA GLY A 249 -5.46 16.95 -2.38
C GLY A 249 -5.05 17.47 -3.74
N VAL A 250 -4.34 18.59 -3.70
CA VAL A 250 -3.71 19.22 -4.85
C VAL A 250 -2.22 19.27 -4.56
N GLY A 251 -1.41 18.91 -5.55
CA GLY A 251 0.02 18.80 -5.39
C GLY A 251 0.79 19.26 -6.61
N TYR A 252 2.11 19.14 -6.52
CA TYR A 252 3.01 19.40 -7.62
C TYR A 252 4.06 18.29 -7.70
N ALA A 253 4.37 17.86 -8.92
CA ALA A 253 5.46 16.95 -9.20
C ALA A 253 6.39 17.55 -10.23
N TYR A 254 7.67 17.26 -10.05
CA TYR A 254 8.72 17.70 -10.95
C TYR A 254 9.62 16.53 -11.33
N ASN A 255 9.76 16.30 -12.64
CA ASN A 255 10.75 15.43 -13.23
C ASN A 255 11.96 16.27 -13.62
N TRP A 256 13.11 15.97 -13.04
CA TRP A 256 14.39 16.53 -13.40
C TRP A 256 15.22 15.49 -14.16
N VAL A 257 15.69 15.85 -15.36
CA VAL A 257 16.54 15.00 -16.21
C VAL A 257 17.89 15.69 -16.34
N PRO A 258 18.82 15.51 -15.37
CA PRO A 258 20.12 16.19 -15.38
C PRO A 258 21.05 15.68 -16.48
N VAL A 259 21.00 14.38 -16.75
CA VAL A 259 21.76 13.72 -17.81
C VAL A 259 20.86 12.73 -18.55
N LYS A 260 21.26 12.37 -19.77
CA LYS A 260 20.50 11.43 -20.59
C LYS A 260 20.26 10.12 -19.82
N ASN A 261 19.01 9.66 -19.82
CA ASN A 261 18.52 8.44 -19.17
C ASN A 261 18.46 8.42 -17.64
N LEU A 262 18.92 9.48 -16.95
CA LEU A 262 18.74 9.64 -15.51
C LEU A 262 17.55 10.55 -15.24
N LEU A 263 16.58 10.05 -14.51
CA LEU A 263 15.40 10.80 -14.07
C LEU A 263 15.40 10.85 -12.54
N VAL A 264 15.30 12.06 -12.01
CA VAL A 264 15.02 12.31 -10.60
C VAL A 264 13.63 12.94 -10.51
N ASN A 265 12.73 12.37 -9.71
CA ASN A 265 11.42 12.91 -9.46
C ASN A 265 11.26 13.28 -7.99
N ALA A 266 10.57 14.39 -7.75
CA ALA A 266 9.99 14.71 -6.46
C ALA A 266 8.52 15.12 -6.64
N MET A 267 7.68 14.66 -5.73
CA MET A 267 6.26 14.96 -5.65
C MET A 267 5.90 15.28 -4.20
N ALA A 268 5.09 16.32 -4.04
CA ALA A 268 4.44 16.65 -2.79
C ALA A 268 2.97 16.98 -3.05
N MET A 269 2.09 16.36 -2.27
CA MET A 269 0.65 16.58 -2.33
C MET A 269 0.09 16.69 -0.91
N PRO A 270 -0.10 17.92 -0.39
CA PRO A 270 -0.95 18.11 0.78
C PRO A 270 -2.38 17.69 0.44
N MET A 271 -3.00 16.99 1.38
CA MET A 271 -4.34 16.44 1.24
C MET A 271 -5.19 16.81 2.45
N ILE A 272 -6.48 16.93 2.21
CA ILE A 272 -7.51 17.11 3.23
C ILE A 272 -8.25 15.78 3.36
N THR A 273 -8.24 15.23 4.56
CA THR A 273 -8.96 14.01 4.94
C THR A 273 -10.36 14.40 5.41
N PHE A 274 -11.37 14.16 4.59
CA PHE A 274 -12.78 14.46 4.91
C PHE A 274 -13.53 13.28 5.53
N TYR A 275 -13.01 12.07 5.31
CA TYR A 275 -13.53 10.85 5.92
C TYR A 275 -12.43 10.26 6.78
N ASN A 276 -12.62 10.25 8.09
CA ASN A 276 -11.71 9.61 9.03
C ASN A 276 -12.55 8.87 10.08
N LYS A 277 -12.55 7.54 10.00
CA LYS A 277 -13.25 6.69 10.96
C LYS A 277 -12.30 5.71 11.58
N GLN A 278 -12.30 5.67 12.90
CA GLN A 278 -11.60 4.70 13.70
C GLN A 278 -12.62 3.85 14.45
N LYS A 279 -12.42 2.53 14.41
CA LYS A 279 -13.17 1.58 15.22
C LYS A 279 -12.18 0.85 16.11
N LEU A 280 -12.44 0.91 17.41
CA LEU A 280 -11.72 0.18 18.44
C LEU A 280 -12.63 -0.96 18.91
N ASP A 281 -12.16 -2.19 18.80
CA ASP A 281 -12.84 -3.35 19.36
C ASP A 281 -12.14 -3.70 20.69
N PHE A 282 -12.90 -3.66 21.78
CA PHE A 282 -12.44 -3.97 23.13
C PHE A 282 -12.71 -5.44 23.45
N PHE A 283 -11.83 -6.04 24.25
CA PHE A 283 -11.86 -7.44 24.63
C PHE A 283 -11.60 -7.58 26.12
N ASP A 284 -12.45 -8.34 26.81
CA ASP A 284 -12.24 -8.65 28.22
C ASP A 284 -11.19 -9.75 28.32
N VAL A 285 -10.21 -9.54 29.20
CA VAL A 285 -9.05 -10.42 29.37
C VAL A 285 -9.20 -11.18 30.68
N TYR A 286 -9.19 -12.50 30.60
CA TYR A 286 -9.18 -13.39 31.74
C TYR A 286 -7.84 -14.11 31.81
N MET A 287 -7.12 -13.91 32.91
CA MET A 287 -5.81 -14.52 33.17
C MET A 287 -5.93 -15.39 34.41
N ASP A 288 -5.51 -16.65 34.30
CA ASP A 288 -5.39 -17.53 35.47
C ASP A 288 -4.03 -17.32 36.14
N GLU A 289 -4.00 -17.16 37.47
CA GLU A 289 -2.76 -16.94 38.26
C GLU A 289 -1.94 -18.24 38.49
N ASP A 290 -2.48 -19.41 38.13
CA ASP A 290 -1.84 -20.71 38.39
C ASP A 290 -1.08 -21.24 37.14
N ASP A 291 0.25 -21.21 37.22
CA ASP A 291 1.31 -21.59 36.25
C ASP A 291 1.20 -22.96 35.53
N ASN A 292 0.12 -23.74 35.71
CA ASN A 292 0.02 -25.11 35.17
C ASN A 292 -1.02 -25.31 34.06
N THR A 293 -1.82 -24.31 33.71
CA THR A 293 -2.71 -24.34 32.54
C THR A 293 -2.80 -22.95 31.92
N ASP A 294 -2.27 -22.78 30.70
CA ASP A 294 -2.41 -21.58 29.87
C ASP A 294 -3.88 -21.36 29.43
N ASN A 295 -4.77 -21.07 30.38
CA ASN A 295 -6.21 -20.85 30.15
C ASN A 295 -6.54 -19.36 29.94
N ASN A 296 -5.56 -18.56 29.51
CA ASN A 296 -5.81 -17.16 29.17
C ASN A 296 -6.85 -17.09 28.05
N SER A 297 -7.81 -16.18 28.18
CA SER A 297 -8.83 -15.97 27.16
C SER A 297 -9.08 -14.49 26.92
N VAL A 298 -9.27 -14.15 25.65
CA VAL A 298 -9.57 -12.79 25.19
C VAL A 298 -10.93 -12.79 24.51
N GLU A 299 -11.96 -12.40 25.25
CA GLU A 299 -13.35 -12.42 24.76
C GLU A 299 -13.78 -11.04 24.25
N TYR A 300 -14.47 -10.98 23.12
CA TYR A 300 -14.96 -9.69 22.59
C TYR A 300 -15.99 -9.07 23.53
N SER A 301 -15.78 -7.81 23.89
CA SER A 301 -16.66 -7.05 24.79
C SER A 301 -17.60 -6.14 24.00
N HIS A 302 -17.07 -5.04 23.48
CA HIS A 302 -17.83 -4.02 22.77
C HIS A 302 -16.95 -3.28 21.77
N SER A 303 -17.55 -2.38 20.98
CA SER A 303 -16.78 -1.55 20.04
C SER A 303 -17.15 -0.10 20.10
N VAL A 304 -16.15 0.77 20.13
CA VAL A 304 -16.31 2.21 20.10
C VAL A 304 -15.93 2.73 18.71
N TYR A 305 -16.76 3.63 18.19
CA TYR A 305 -16.55 4.30 16.92
C TYR A 305 -16.19 5.75 17.17
N HIS A 306 -15.04 6.14 16.65
CA HIS A 306 -14.64 7.54 16.63
C HIS A 306 -14.62 8.04 15.20
N LYS A 307 -15.22 9.21 15.01
CA LYS A 307 -15.10 9.97 13.77
C LYS A 307 -14.22 11.16 14.10
N SER A 308 -13.05 11.24 13.47
CA SER A 308 -12.19 12.40 13.62
C SER A 308 -12.62 13.50 12.67
N ASP A 309 -12.34 14.73 13.08
CA ASP A 309 -12.52 15.91 12.27
C ASP A 309 -11.59 15.97 11.06
N VAL A 310 -11.89 16.92 10.17
CA VAL A 310 -11.17 17.13 8.92
C VAL A 310 -9.69 17.36 9.23
N THR A 311 -8.85 16.41 8.82
CA THR A 311 -7.41 16.44 9.13
C THR A 311 -6.58 16.69 7.89
N VAL A 312 -5.43 17.36 8.04
CA VAL A 312 -4.46 17.50 6.95
C VAL A 312 -3.51 16.31 6.91
N THR A 313 -3.46 15.67 5.75
CA THR A 313 -2.55 14.58 5.41
C THR A 313 -1.51 15.05 4.40
N PHE A 314 -0.36 14.39 4.36
CA PHE A 314 0.69 14.71 3.41
C PHE A 314 1.16 13.45 2.69
N ASN A 315 1.16 13.50 1.35
CA ASN A 315 1.69 12.46 0.49
C ASN A 315 2.93 13.00 -0.23
N ALA A 316 4.09 12.44 0.10
CA ALA A 316 5.35 12.77 -0.55
C ALA A 316 5.95 11.53 -1.20
N LYS A 317 6.40 11.68 -2.45
CA LYS A 317 7.07 10.62 -3.20
C LYS A 317 8.31 11.18 -3.86
N MET A 318 9.36 10.37 -3.89
CA MET A 318 10.60 10.67 -4.60
C MET A 318 11.03 9.43 -5.35
N SER A 319 11.64 9.61 -6.51
CA SER A 319 12.27 8.50 -7.22
C SER A 319 13.50 8.91 -8.00
N VAL A 320 14.39 7.95 -8.17
CA VAL A 320 15.54 8.03 -9.08
C VAL A 320 15.46 6.83 -10.00
N VAL A 321 15.50 7.07 -11.31
CA VAL A 321 15.42 6.03 -12.33
C VAL A 321 16.58 6.21 -13.30
N TYR A 322 17.34 5.14 -13.53
CA TYR A 322 18.35 5.10 -14.57
C TYR A 322 17.95 4.08 -15.64
N ASN A 323 17.98 4.50 -16.90
CA ASN A 323 17.62 3.65 -18.04
C ASN A 323 18.86 3.30 -18.89
N TRP A 324 19.00 2.05 -19.29
CA TRP A 324 20.04 1.61 -20.23
C TRP A 324 19.47 0.60 -21.22
N LYS A 325 19.37 1.01 -22.49
CA LYS A 325 18.73 0.22 -23.55
C LYS A 325 17.32 -0.21 -23.13
N ASN A 326 17.10 -1.51 -22.97
CA ASN A 326 15.81 -2.09 -22.58
C ASN A 326 15.65 -2.25 -21.06
N CYS A 327 16.71 -2.05 -20.29
CA CYS A 327 16.71 -2.28 -18.86
C CYS A 327 16.67 -0.96 -18.09
N PHE A 328 16.30 -1.04 -16.83
CA PHE A 328 16.29 0.09 -15.92
C PHE A 328 16.47 -0.36 -14.47
N ALA A 329 16.97 0.55 -13.64
CA ALA A 329 16.98 0.45 -12.20
C ALA A 329 16.27 1.67 -11.65
N SER A 330 15.53 1.47 -10.58
CA SER A 330 14.88 2.55 -9.86
C SER A 330 14.97 2.36 -8.36
N VAL A 331 15.00 3.48 -7.66
CA VAL A 331 14.79 3.57 -6.22
C VAL A 331 13.67 4.58 -6.02
N ARG A 332 12.62 4.20 -5.29
CA ARG A 332 11.54 5.12 -4.92
C ARG A 332 11.34 5.11 -3.42
N GLY A 333 11.10 6.29 -2.86
CA GLY A 333 10.68 6.48 -1.48
C GLY A 333 9.29 7.10 -1.45
N GLN A 334 8.45 6.65 -0.54
CA GLN A 334 7.20 7.31 -0.23
C GLN A 334 7.10 7.49 1.28
N TRP A 335 6.62 8.67 1.66
CA TRP A 335 6.32 9.02 3.03
C TRP A 335 4.89 9.55 3.10
N ASN A 336 4.09 8.90 3.92
CA ASN A 336 2.73 9.31 4.22
C ASN A 336 2.61 9.53 5.73
N ARG A 337 2.03 10.67 6.11
CA ARG A 337 1.67 10.93 7.50
C ARG A 337 0.18 11.21 7.59
N HIS A 338 -0.50 10.34 8.34
CA HIS A 338 -1.91 10.44 8.67
C HIS A 338 -2.04 10.89 10.10
N ARG A 339 -2.62 12.07 10.32
CA ARG A 339 -3.02 12.51 11.65
C ARG A 339 -4.49 12.16 11.88
N TYR A 340 -4.83 11.87 13.11
CA TYR A 340 -6.19 11.79 13.60
C TYR A 340 -6.24 12.59 14.89
N ASP A 341 -7.33 13.32 15.08
CA ASP A 341 -7.59 14.08 16.29
C ASP A 341 -8.85 13.53 16.94
N HIS A 342 -8.85 13.44 18.27
CA HIS A 342 -10.07 13.23 19.06
C HIS A 342 -10.16 14.37 20.06
N ASP A 343 -11.01 15.34 19.76
CA ASP A 343 -11.31 16.55 20.54
C ASP A 343 -10.83 16.50 22.01
N GLU A 344 -11.64 15.93 22.92
CA GLU A 344 -11.34 15.93 24.37
C GLU A 344 -10.53 14.71 24.87
N HIS A 345 -10.21 13.75 23.99
CA HIS A 345 -9.68 12.43 24.41
C HIS A 345 -8.34 12.05 23.75
N GLY A 346 -7.70 12.96 23.00
CA GLY A 346 -6.34 12.82 22.48
C GLY A 346 -6.22 12.43 21.00
N GLY A 347 -5.11 12.85 20.39
CA GLY A 347 -4.84 12.67 18.96
C GLY A 347 -3.88 11.53 18.64
N GLY A 348 -3.42 11.46 17.40
CA GLY A 348 -2.33 10.57 17.05
C GLY A 348 -1.96 10.65 15.59
N SER A 349 -0.98 9.84 15.21
CA SER A 349 -0.60 9.75 13.81
C SER A 349 -0.10 8.37 13.42
N ILE A 350 -0.54 7.91 12.26
CA ILE A 350 0.05 6.79 11.54
C ILE A 350 1.03 7.37 10.53
N THR A 351 2.30 7.00 10.68
CA THR A 351 3.34 7.31 9.71
C THR A 351 3.72 6.04 8.98
N GLU A 352 3.54 6.05 7.67
CA GLU A 352 3.96 4.95 6.80
C GLU A 352 5.08 5.43 5.90
N TRP A 353 6.16 4.66 5.86
CA TRP A 353 7.20 4.84 4.87
C TRP A 353 7.51 3.51 4.19
N TYR A 354 7.83 3.59 2.91
CA TYR A 354 8.41 2.46 2.20
C TYR A 354 9.45 2.92 1.20
N VAL A 355 10.46 2.09 1.02
CA VAL A 355 11.43 2.21 -0.06
C VAL A 355 11.22 1.03 -0.99
N ASP A 356 11.25 1.25 -2.29
CA ASP A 356 11.16 0.21 -3.32
C ASP A 356 12.38 0.37 -4.23
N THR A 357 13.26 -0.63 -4.19
CA THR A 357 14.41 -0.73 -5.10
C THR A 357 14.07 -1.78 -6.13
N SER A 358 14.16 -1.43 -7.41
CA SER A 358 13.73 -2.32 -8.47
C SER A 358 14.68 -2.31 -9.66
N VAL A 359 14.76 -3.47 -10.33
CA VAL A 359 15.45 -3.65 -11.60
C VAL A 359 14.47 -4.31 -12.55
N GLY A 360 14.37 -3.78 -13.77
CA GLY A 360 13.42 -4.27 -14.75
C GLY A 360 13.97 -4.30 -16.16
N ILE A 361 13.28 -5.06 -17.01
CA ILE A 361 13.53 -5.19 -18.44
C ILE A 361 12.24 -4.95 -19.22
N ARG A 362 12.36 -4.28 -20.37
CA ARG A 362 11.30 -4.05 -21.35
C ARG A 362 11.45 -5.00 -22.54
N PHE A 363 10.44 -5.81 -22.84
CA PHE A 363 10.51 -6.84 -23.90
C PHE A 363 9.37 -6.78 -24.94
#